data_AF-A0A6P0N9L2-F1
#
_entry.id   AF-A0A6P0N9L2-F1
#
_cell.length_a   1.000
_cell.length_b   1.000
_cell.length_c   1.000
_cell.angle_alpha   90.00
_cell.angle_beta   90.00
_cell.angle_gamma   90.00
#
_symmetry.space_group_name_H-M   'P 1'
#
loop_
_entity.id
_entity.type
_entity.pdbx_description
1 polymer ?
#
loop_
_entity_poly.entity_id
_entity_poly.type
_entity_poly.pdbx_seq_one_letter_code
_entity_poly.pdbx_strand_id
1 'polypeptide(L)'
;GEGPKGEDIVVTITADIETTSQILNGPDNRPNAIGPTNDNDDFTNQSTTIPAGLAQGQPIPAPAEVTFDNTVENPNATNLDNVTLLPIAPSVGNTATNDPQVNPQFTTPVDFGPDNQIPDGTTVTIKYNPDPATDLEATYTYTAAGGFTTTDPAVNVGTLTPGQQLDYDVIVTLPAGTAQVQGYGIPIVAFVDNNPNGDFDVTQETVFNITIDRPYTGYMQMVKEARILDTDGVTVIQDFSEGTSTGDQEGTLTERAKPGQFIEYRITYTNISEPLVGAGNVVLDADNFTITEDGAAAPNNWVSVTTHEQATDPSQGTVEYFNNTLSFGNSDPANGEEVTRYVNEVGTVAPGDNGFFVFRRKVD
;
A
#
# COMPACT_ATOMS: atom_id res chain seq x y z
N GLY A 1 5.99 28.38 -14.84
CA GLY A 1 6.61 28.73 -16.14
C GLY A 1 6.98 30.21 -16.11
N GLU A 2 8.02 30.65 -16.81
CA GLU A 2 8.48 32.04 -16.74
C GLU A 2 7.89 32.91 -17.86
N GLY A 3 7.34 34.08 -17.48
CA GLY A 3 6.89 35.09 -18.44
C GLY A 3 8.03 35.95 -19.01
N PRO A 4 7.78 36.74 -20.08
CA PRO A 4 8.80 37.51 -20.82
C PRO A 4 9.59 38.57 -20.02
N LYS A 5 9.30 38.75 -18.73
CA LYS A 5 9.95 39.71 -17.83
C LYS A 5 10.34 39.11 -16.46
N GLY A 6 10.43 37.77 -16.35
CA GLY A 6 10.83 37.11 -15.11
C GLY A 6 9.72 37.06 -14.05
N GLU A 7 8.47 37.05 -14.49
CA GLU A 7 7.31 36.81 -13.64
C GLU A 7 7.10 35.29 -13.53
N ASP A 8 7.14 34.77 -12.30
CA ASP A 8 6.75 33.39 -12.04
C ASP A 8 5.26 33.23 -12.32
N ILE A 9 4.92 32.41 -13.32
CA ILE A 9 3.55 31.91 -13.44
C ILE A 9 3.41 30.79 -12.40
N VAL A 10 2.92 31.18 -11.23
CA VAL A 10 2.40 30.26 -10.21
C VAL A 10 0.98 29.89 -10.64
N VAL A 11 0.81 28.70 -11.20
CA VAL A 11 -0.51 28.11 -11.40
C VAL A 11 -0.83 27.32 -10.13
N THR A 12 -1.72 27.85 -9.30
CA THR A 12 -2.35 27.07 -8.24
C THR A 12 -3.60 26.44 -8.83
N ILE A 13 -3.57 25.13 -9.09
CA ILE A 13 -4.77 24.34 -9.34
C ILE A 13 -5.21 23.86 -7.96
N THR A 14 -6.18 24.55 -7.36
CA THR A 14 -6.93 24.00 -6.22
C THR A 14 -8.09 23.22 -6.83
N ALA A 15 -8.13 21.91 -6.66
CA ALA A 15 -9.38 21.20 -6.88
C ALA A 15 -10.40 21.76 -5.88
N ASP A 16 -11.57 22.19 -6.35
CA ASP A 16 -12.71 22.40 -5.46
C ASP A 16 -13.10 21.01 -4.96
N ILE A 17 -12.63 20.66 -3.76
CA ILE A 17 -12.98 19.38 -3.13
C ILE A 17 -14.38 19.55 -2.54
N GLU A 18 -15.29 18.71 -3.00
CA GLU A 18 -16.67 18.66 -2.52
C GLU A 18 -16.69 18.09 -1.09
N THR A 19 -17.06 18.90 -0.11
CA THR A 19 -17.36 18.44 1.26
C THR A 19 -18.86 18.53 1.47
N THR A 20 -19.57 17.42 1.22
CA THR A 20 -21.04 17.40 1.29
C THR A 20 -21.56 16.56 2.45
N SER A 21 -20.70 15.84 3.17
CA SER A 21 -21.17 14.94 4.20
C SER A 21 -21.65 15.70 5.44
N GLN A 22 -22.85 15.31 5.87
CA GLN A 22 -23.50 15.85 7.08
C GLN A 22 -23.10 15.05 8.33
N ILE A 23 -22.21 14.09 8.19
CA ILE A 23 -21.47 13.39 9.24
C ILE A 23 -20.05 13.24 8.69
N LEU A 24 -19.02 13.23 9.53
CA LEU A 24 -17.65 13.09 9.08
C LEU A 24 -17.09 11.80 9.66
N ASN A 25 -16.35 11.04 8.87
CA ASN A 25 -15.75 9.78 9.27
C ASN A 25 -14.38 9.66 8.59
N GLY A 26 -13.33 9.35 9.33
CA GLY A 26 -12.00 9.29 8.75
C GLY A 26 -10.94 8.80 9.72
N PRO A 27 -9.64 8.96 9.37
CA PRO A 27 -8.54 8.48 10.18
C PRO A 27 -8.55 9.06 11.59
N ASP A 28 -7.81 8.41 12.48
CA ASP A 28 -7.62 8.85 13.87
C ASP A 28 -7.39 10.35 14.01
N ASN A 29 -8.25 11.00 14.81
CA ASN A 29 -8.26 12.43 15.09
C ASN A 29 -8.37 13.32 13.83
N ARG A 30 -8.81 12.75 12.69
CA ARG A 30 -8.96 13.40 11.38
C ARG A 30 -10.27 13.00 10.68
N PRO A 31 -11.44 13.15 11.32
CA PRO A 31 -12.74 12.78 10.71
C PRO A 31 -13.04 13.59 9.44
N ASN A 32 -12.42 14.77 9.28
CA ASN A 32 -12.56 15.64 8.12
C ASN A 32 -11.47 15.42 7.05
N ALA A 33 -10.84 14.24 7.04
CA ALA A 33 -9.91 13.87 5.99
C ALA A 33 -10.62 13.83 4.64
N ILE A 34 -9.81 13.96 3.59
CA ILE A 34 -10.28 14.07 2.22
C ILE A 34 -9.33 13.27 1.35
N GLY A 35 -9.85 12.41 0.51
CA GLY A 35 -9.26 12.12 -0.78
C GLY A 35 -9.13 10.65 -1.11
N PRO A 36 -9.03 10.27 -2.39
CA PRO A 36 -8.49 11.13 -3.44
C PRO A 36 -9.40 12.22 -4.01
N THR A 37 -10.72 12.12 -3.86
CA THR A 37 -11.68 13.01 -4.52
C THR A 37 -12.48 13.88 -3.56
N ASN A 38 -12.90 13.37 -2.40
CA ASN A 38 -13.76 14.07 -1.45
C ASN A 38 -13.63 13.51 -0.03
N ASP A 39 -14.55 13.87 0.86
CA ASP A 39 -14.61 13.38 2.24
C ASP A 39 -15.21 11.97 2.37
N ASN A 40 -15.59 11.29 1.29
CA ASN A 40 -16.14 9.93 1.29
C ASN A 40 -15.18 8.89 0.70
N ASP A 41 -13.92 9.27 0.47
CA ASP A 41 -12.91 8.38 -0.05
C ASP A 41 -11.56 8.52 0.63
N ASP A 42 -11.52 9.29 1.71
CA ASP A 42 -10.38 9.38 2.62
C ASP A 42 -9.96 7.99 3.11
N PHE A 43 -8.69 7.86 3.49
CA PHE A 43 -8.12 6.56 3.74
C PHE A 43 -7.04 6.50 4.80
N THR A 44 -6.90 5.29 5.34
CA THR A 44 -5.79 4.87 6.19
C THR A 44 -5.09 3.66 5.57
N ASN A 45 -3.81 3.79 5.23
CA ASN A 45 -2.97 2.68 4.77
C ASN A 45 -2.18 2.08 5.95
N GLN A 46 -2.27 0.76 6.14
CA GLN A 46 -1.41 0.03 7.08
C GLN A 46 -0.99 -1.32 6.51
N SER A 47 0.14 -1.88 6.94
CA SER A 47 0.61 -3.20 6.50
C SER A 47 0.44 -4.25 7.59
N THR A 48 0.02 -5.45 7.20
CA THR A 48 0.28 -6.64 8.01
C THR A 48 1.77 -7.00 7.96
N THR A 49 2.22 -7.81 8.91
CA THR A 49 3.60 -8.31 8.93
C THR A 49 3.79 -9.42 7.89
N ILE A 50 4.92 -9.39 7.19
CA ILE A 50 5.31 -10.46 6.27
C ILE A 50 6.26 -11.41 6.99
N PRO A 51 5.98 -12.73 7.01
CA PRO A 51 6.90 -13.69 7.60
C PRO A 51 8.30 -13.59 6.99
N ALA A 52 9.32 -13.57 7.84
CA ALA A 52 10.71 -13.49 7.39
C ALA A 52 11.07 -14.67 6.46
N GLY A 53 11.75 -14.35 5.35
CA GLY A 53 12.17 -15.34 4.35
C GLY A 53 11.08 -15.81 3.40
N LEU A 54 9.85 -15.30 3.51
CA LEU A 54 8.82 -15.55 2.51
C LEU A 54 9.17 -14.79 1.23
N ALA A 55 9.33 -15.52 0.13
CA ALA A 55 9.62 -14.93 -1.17
C ALA A 55 8.44 -14.06 -1.64
N GLN A 56 8.74 -12.94 -2.30
CA GLN A 56 7.73 -12.08 -2.89
C GLN A 56 6.91 -12.83 -3.94
N GLY A 57 5.60 -12.53 -4.00
CA GLY A 57 4.65 -13.20 -4.89
C GLY A 57 4.14 -14.55 -4.38
N GLN A 58 4.68 -15.08 -3.27
CA GLN A 58 4.07 -16.24 -2.60
C GLN A 58 2.89 -15.80 -1.74
N PRO A 59 1.80 -16.59 -1.66
CA PRO A 59 0.71 -16.29 -0.74
C PRO A 59 1.17 -16.21 0.71
N ILE A 60 0.60 -15.29 1.50
CA ILE A 60 0.87 -15.21 2.94
C ILE A 60 0.13 -16.35 3.65
N PRO A 61 0.82 -17.25 4.38
CA PRO A 61 0.18 -18.40 5.00
C PRO A 61 -0.87 -18.03 6.06
N ALA A 62 -0.60 -16.98 6.85
CA ALA A 62 -1.50 -16.47 7.88
C ALA A 62 -1.20 -14.97 8.09
N PRO A 63 -1.92 -14.07 7.40
CA PRO A 63 -1.84 -12.64 7.66
C PRO A 63 -2.16 -12.35 9.13
N ALA A 64 -1.38 -11.48 9.77
CA ALA A 64 -1.75 -10.95 11.09
C ALA A 64 -2.90 -9.94 10.94
N GLU A 65 -3.70 -9.77 11.99
CA GLU A 65 -4.72 -8.72 12.06
C GLU A 65 -4.07 -7.33 11.93
N VAL A 66 -4.80 -6.41 11.31
CA VAL A 66 -4.42 -5.00 11.15
C VAL A 66 -5.51 -4.15 11.79
N THR A 67 -5.11 -3.26 12.70
CA THR A 67 -6.04 -2.39 13.44
C THR A 67 -5.92 -0.96 12.93
N PHE A 68 -7.06 -0.40 12.53
CA PHE A 68 -7.21 0.98 12.10
C PHE A 68 -7.97 1.74 13.17
N ASP A 69 -7.43 2.89 13.55
CA ASP A 69 -8.06 3.81 14.48
C ASP A 69 -8.74 4.90 13.64
N ASN A 70 -10.04 5.10 13.86
CA ASN A 70 -10.87 6.04 13.11
C ASN A 70 -11.66 6.95 14.04
N THR A 71 -12.08 8.10 13.54
CA THR A 71 -12.89 9.08 14.27
C THR A 71 -14.13 9.44 13.47
N VAL A 72 -15.28 9.45 14.15
CA VAL A 72 -16.55 9.99 13.60
C VAL A 72 -16.89 11.32 14.27
N GLU A 73 -17.37 12.30 13.50
CA GLU A 73 -17.75 13.64 13.99
C GLU A 73 -19.12 14.07 13.47
N ASN A 74 -19.86 14.80 14.30
CA ASN A 74 -21.01 15.59 13.86
C ASN A 74 -20.61 17.06 13.60
N PRO A 75 -20.46 17.49 12.33
CA PRO A 75 -20.08 18.87 12.01
C PRO A 75 -21.26 19.87 12.11
N ASN A 76 -22.49 19.42 12.37
CA ASN A 76 -23.69 20.24 12.30
C ASN A 76 -23.98 21.00 13.60
N ALA A 77 -24.91 21.96 13.51
CA ALA A 77 -25.46 22.66 14.67
C ALA A 77 -26.56 21.88 15.43
N THR A 78 -26.95 20.70 14.95
CA THR A 78 -28.00 19.85 15.54
C THR A 78 -27.47 18.45 15.81
N ASN A 79 -28.09 17.74 16.75
CA ASN A 79 -27.76 16.33 17.01
C ASN A 79 -27.96 15.46 15.77
N LEU A 80 -27.10 14.44 15.63
CA LEU A 80 -27.34 13.27 14.81
C LEU A 80 -27.67 12.13 15.76
N ASP A 81 -28.88 11.61 15.68
CA ASP A 81 -29.34 10.50 16.53
C ASP A 81 -29.15 9.17 15.80
N ASN A 82 -28.98 8.08 16.55
CA ASN A 82 -28.89 6.72 16.00
C ASN A 82 -27.76 6.54 14.96
N VAL A 83 -26.57 7.04 15.27
CA VAL A 83 -25.40 6.89 14.39
C VAL A 83 -24.86 5.45 14.51
N THR A 84 -24.74 4.78 13.36
CA THR A 84 -24.30 3.39 13.23
C THR A 84 -23.06 3.29 12.34
N LEU A 85 -22.18 2.34 12.65
CA LEU A 85 -20.95 2.04 11.93
C LEU A 85 -21.01 0.64 11.30
N LEU A 86 -20.66 0.51 10.02
CA LEU A 86 -20.65 -0.77 9.29
C LEU A 86 -19.50 -0.83 8.27
N PRO A 87 -18.88 -2.00 8.04
CA PRO A 87 -18.18 -2.22 6.79
C PRO A 87 -19.19 -2.47 5.66
N ILE A 88 -18.94 -1.92 4.47
CA ILE A 88 -19.79 -2.13 3.29
C ILE A 88 -18.98 -2.71 2.13
N ALA A 89 -19.65 -3.43 1.24
CA ALA A 89 -19.00 -3.90 0.02
C ALA A 89 -18.63 -2.71 -0.88
N PRO A 90 -17.52 -2.78 -1.65
CA PRO A 90 -17.15 -1.75 -2.62
C PRO A 90 -18.30 -1.33 -3.54
N SER A 91 -19.10 -2.28 -4.04
CA SER A 91 -20.27 -1.98 -4.87
C SER A 91 -21.36 -1.16 -4.17
N VAL A 92 -21.53 -1.30 -2.85
CA VAL A 92 -22.46 -0.49 -2.06
C VAL A 92 -21.94 0.93 -1.93
N GLY A 93 -20.64 1.10 -1.63
CA GLY A 93 -20.00 2.42 -1.60
C GLY A 93 -20.12 3.14 -2.95
N ASN A 94 -19.80 2.44 -4.04
CA ASN A 94 -19.94 2.97 -5.41
C ASN A 94 -21.38 3.39 -5.72
N THR A 95 -22.38 2.64 -5.24
CA THR A 95 -23.79 3.02 -5.44
C THR A 95 -24.14 4.26 -4.62
N ALA A 96 -23.66 4.36 -3.39
CA ALA A 96 -23.94 5.48 -2.48
C ALA A 96 -23.40 6.81 -3.00
N THR A 97 -22.22 6.81 -3.63
CA THR A 97 -21.51 8.03 -4.07
C THR A 97 -21.67 8.33 -5.56
N ASN A 98 -21.99 7.35 -6.40
CA ASN A 98 -21.97 7.54 -7.87
C ASN A 98 -23.33 7.46 -8.55
N ASP A 99 -24.41 7.06 -7.86
CA ASP A 99 -25.75 7.05 -8.44
C ASP A 99 -26.44 8.42 -8.23
N PRO A 100 -26.61 9.26 -9.27
CA PRO A 100 -27.21 10.58 -9.13
C PRO A 100 -28.70 10.53 -8.77
N GLN A 101 -29.36 9.37 -8.91
CA GLN A 101 -30.74 9.17 -8.47
C GLN A 101 -30.83 8.94 -6.96
N VAL A 102 -29.79 8.36 -6.38
CA VAL A 102 -29.66 8.08 -4.94
C VAL A 102 -29.11 9.30 -4.23
N ASN A 103 -28.06 9.90 -4.76
CA ASN A 103 -27.45 11.07 -4.16
C ASN A 103 -27.00 12.12 -5.20
N PRO A 104 -27.86 13.10 -5.53
CA PRO A 104 -27.53 14.12 -6.52
C PRO A 104 -26.50 15.15 -6.02
N GLN A 105 -26.10 15.08 -4.75
CA GLN A 105 -25.14 16.01 -4.16
C GLN A 105 -23.69 15.59 -4.39
N PHE A 106 -23.42 14.36 -4.83
CA PHE A 106 -22.08 13.93 -5.23
C PHE A 106 -21.90 14.14 -6.73
N THR A 107 -21.01 15.08 -7.07
CA THR A 107 -20.74 15.45 -8.47
C THR A 107 -19.48 14.79 -9.00
N THR A 108 -18.61 14.32 -8.11
CA THR A 108 -17.38 13.58 -8.44
C THR A 108 -17.50 12.14 -7.96
N PRO A 109 -17.54 11.16 -8.87
CA PRO A 109 -17.59 9.76 -8.49
C PRO A 109 -16.38 9.30 -7.68
N VAL A 110 -16.63 8.47 -6.66
CA VAL A 110 -15.62 7.75 -5.88
C VAL A 110 -15.52 6.31 -6.39
N ASP A 111 -14.31 5.78 -6.52
CA ASP A 111 -14.10 4.36 -6.87
C ASP A 111 -13.57 3.57 -5.65
N PHE A 112 -14.42 2.71 -5.10
CA PHE A 112 -14.05 1.80 -4.01
C PHE A 112 -13.42 0.48 -4.50
N GLY A 113 -13.28 0.30 -5.83
CA GLY A 113 -12.81 -0.93 -6.46
C GLY A 113 -13.91 -1.98 -6.66
N PRO A 114 -13.56 -3.15 -7.23
CA PRO A 114 -14.50 -4.24 -7.43
C PRO A 114 -14.61 -5.16 -6.21
N ASP A 115 -15.79 -5.76 -6.01
CA ASP A 115 -16.05 -6.69 -4.89
C ASP A 115 -15.09 -7.89 -4.85
N ASN A 116 -14.62 -8.35 -6.00
CA ASN A 116 -13.68 -9.48 -6.07
C ASN A 116 -12.23 -9.14 -5.67
N GLN A 117 -11.93 -7.88 -5.36
CA GLN A 117 -10.62 -7.49 -4.84
C GLN A 117 -10.43 -7.92 -3.39
N ILE A 118 -11.48 -7.84 -2.56
CA ILE A 118 -11.42 -8.29 -1.17
C ILE A 118 -11.52 -9.82 -1.15
N PRO A 119 -10.57 -10.55 -0.53
CA PRO A 119 -10.62 -12.01 -0.48
C PRO A 119 -11.82 -12.52 0.33
N ASP A 120 -12.51 -13.53 -0.20
CA ASP A 120 -13.57 -14.25 0.53
C ASP A 120 -13.03 -14.80 1.86
N GLY A 121 -13.81 -14.59 2.93
CA GLY A 121 -13.42 -14.98 4.29
C GLY A 121 -12.61 -13.91 5.03
N THR A 122 -12.38 -12.73 4.44
CA THR A 122 -11.92 -11.56 5.19
C THR A 122 -12.92 -11.24 6.30
N THR A 123 -12.42 -11.02 7.51
CA THR A 123 -13.25 -10.58 8.63
C THR A 123 -12.91 -9.16 9.03
N VAL A 124 -13.94 -8.38 9.35
CA VAL A 124 -13.81 -7.01 9.84
C VAL A 124 -14.55 -6.92 11.15
N THR A 125 -13.88 -6.50 12.20
CA THR A 125 -14.48 -6.25 13.51
C THR A 125 -14.46 -4.76 13.80
N ILE A 126 -15.63 -4.17 14.03
CA ILE A 126 -15.74 -2.78 14.49
C ILE A 126 -15.89 -2.79 16.00
N LYS A 127 -15.12 -1.96 16.71
CA LYS A 127 -15.19 -1.79 18.16
C LYS A 127 -15.35 -0.32 18.53
N TYR A 128 -16.28 -0.04 19.42
CA TYR A 128 -16.44 1.26 20.04
C TYR A 128 -16.50 1.08 21.56
N ASN A 129 -15.68 1.83 22.29
CA ASN A 129 -15.66 1.80 23.75
C ASN A 129 -16.29 3.07 24.34
N PRO A 130 -17.61 3.08 24.58
CA PRO A 130 -18.23 4.20 25.28
C PRO A 130 -17.83 4.18 26.76
N ASP A 131 -17.04 5.13 27.25
CA ASP A 131 -16.88 5.36 28.70
C ASP A 131 -18.14 6.05 29.26
N PRO A 132 -18.87 5.51 30.26
CA PRO A 132 -18.58 4.36 31.14
C PRO A 132 -19.40 3.09 30.85
N ALA A 133 -19.91 2.95 29.64
CA ALA A 133 -20.75 1.83 29.20
C ALA A 133 -19.90 0.61 28.75
N THR A 134 -20.57 -0.43 28.26
CA THR A 134 -19.93 -1.65 27.77
C THR A 134 -19.47 -1.45 26.33
N ASP A 135 -18.27 -1.93 26.03
CA ASP A 135 -17.72 -2.03 24.68
C ASP A 135 -18.78 -2.60 23.70
N LEU A 136 -18.99 -1.88 22.61
CA LEU A 136 -19.81 -2.33 21.50
C LEU A 136 -18.89 -2.95 20.45
N GLU A 137 -19.23 -4.14 19.98
CA GLU A 137 -18.42 -4.90 19.04
C GLU A 137 -19.32 -5.71 18.10
N ALA A 138 -18.97 -5.70 16.81
CA ALA A 138 -19.60 -6.54 15.80
C ALA A 138 -18.56 -7.06 14.80
N THR A 139 -18.60 -8.35 14.49
CA THR A 139 -17.70 -8.98 13.52
C THR A 139 -18.43 -9.39 12.27
N TYR A 140 -17.95 -8.92 11.12
CA TYR A 140 -18.49 -9.18 9.79
C TYR A 140 -17.57 -10.12 9.03
N THR A 141 -18.15 -11.03 8.25
CA THR A 141 -17.41 -11.88 7.29
C THR A 141 -17.79 -11.47 5.88
N TYR A 142 -16.77 -11.29 5.04
CA TYR A 142 -16.90 -10.89 3.66
C TYR A 142 -17.02 -12.09 2.70
N THR A 143 -17.89 -11.96 1.71
CA THR A 143 -17.80 -12.70 0.45
C THR A 143 -18.07 -11.76 -0.73
N ALA A 144 -17.39 -11.95 -1.86
CA ALA A 144 -17.57 -11.09 -3.04
C ALA A 144 -19.02 -11.13 -3.58
N ALA A 145 -19.75 -12.22 -3.35
CA ALA A 145 -21.14 -12.36 -3.79
C ALA A 145 -22.17 -11.80 -2.79
N GLY A 146 -21.85 -11.77 -1.50
CA GLY A 146 -22.78 -11.42 -0.42
C GLY A 146 -22.43 -10.15 0.35
N GLY A 147 -21.28 -9.54 0.07
CA GLY A 147 -20.75 -8.43 0.86
C GLY A 147 -20.35 -8.84 2.27
N PHE A 148 -20.36 -7.87 3.18
CA PHE A 148 -20.16 -8.10 4.61
C PHE A 148 -21.47 -8.56 5.26
N THR A 149 -21.40 -9.65 6.01
CA THR A 149 -22.55 -10.19 6.75
C THR A 149 -22.17 -10.51 8.18
N THR A 150 -23.11 -10.39 9.11
CA THR A 150 -22.93 -10.72 10.53
C THR A 150 -24.23 -11.24 11.14
N THR A 151 -24.12 -11.83 12.33
CA THR A 151 -25.24 -12.09 13.24
C THR A 151 -25.21 -11.20 14.48
N ASP A 152 -24.13 -10.43 14.65
CA ASP A 152 -23.98 -9.50 15.75
C ASP A 152 -24.86 -8.26 15.50
N PRO A 153 -25.36 -7.58 16.56
CA PRO A 153 -25.99 -6.29 16.37
C PRO A 153 -24.96 -5.28 15.84
N ALA A 154 -25.36 -4.42 14.90
CA ALA A 154 -24.50 -3.36 14.39
C ALA A 154 -23.99 -2.43 15.52
N VAL A 155 -22.80 -1.87 15.33
CA VAL A 155 -22.19 -0.95 16.32
C VAL A 155 -22.87 0.41 16.18
N ASN A 156 -23.76 0.71 17.12
CA ASN A 156 -24.47 1.99 17.20
C ASN A 156 -23.87 2.88 18.30
N VAL A 157 -23.29 4.01 17.92
CA VAL A 157 -22.65 4.96 18.85
C VAL A 157 -23.65 5.93 19.49
N GLY A 158 -24.94 5.78 19.19
CA GLY A 158 -26.03 6.58 19.74
C GLY A 158 -26.13 7.97 19.12
N THR A 159 -26.29 8.98 19.97
CA THR A 159 -26.41 10.39 19.54
C THR A 159 -25.04 11.05 19.51
N LEU A 160 -24.67 11.62 18.36
CA LEU A 160 -23.58 12.58 18.23
C LEU A 160 -24.12 14.01 18.40
N THR A 161 -23.69 14.69 19.45
CA THR A 161 -24.02 16.11 19.66
C THR A 161 -23.15 17.03 18.77
N PRO A 162 -23.56 18.29 18.51
CA PRO A 162 -22.79 19.23 17.68
C PRO A 162 -21.31 19.33 18.06
N GLY A 163 -20.42 19.07 17.10
CA GLY A 163 -18.96 19.11 17.26
C GLY A 163 -18.38 17.97 18.09
N GLN A 164 -19.18 16.96 18.46
CA GLN A 164 -18.69 15.78 19.17
C GLN A 164 -17.93 14.87 18.22
N GLN A 165 -16.77 14.40 18.69
CA GLN A 165 -15.97 13.36 18.06
C GLN A 165 -16.00 12.10 18.93
N LEU A 166 -16.03 10.94 18.30
CA LEU A 166 -15.89 9.63 18.95
C LEU A 166 -14.91 8.77 18.14
N ASP A 167 -13.99 8.12 18.85
CA ASP A 167 -13.02 7.21 18.24
C ASP A 167 -13.54 5.78 18.27
N TYR A 168 -13.19 5.00 17.26
CA TYR A 168 -13.53 3.59 17.14
C TYR A 168 -12.44 2.82 16.39
N ASP A 169 -12.35 1.52 16.66
CA ASP A 169 -11.36 0.65 16.03
C ASP A 169 -12.02 -0.18 14.92
N VAL A 170 -11.27 -0.40 13.84
CA VAL A 170 -11.59 -1.37 12.79
C VAL A 170 -10.45 -2.38 12.71
N ILE A 171 -10.75 -3.64 13.00
CA ILE A 171 -9.76 -4.72 12.99
C ILE A 171 -10.04 -5.60 11.77
N VAL A 172 -9.11 -5.63 10.82
CA VAL A 172 -9.21 -6.42 9.60
C VAL A 172 -8.32 -7.66 9.68
N THR A 173 -8.90 -8.83 9.44
CA THR A 173 -8.15 -10.09 9.29
C THR A 173 -8.37 -10.65 7.90
N LEU A 174 -7.29 -10.71 7.11
CA LEU A 174 -7.29 -11.31 5.79
C LEU A 174 -7.11 -12.84 5.90
N PRO A 175 -7.73 -13.64 5.00
CA PRO A 175 -7.67 -15.09 5.09
C PRO A 175 -6.26 -15.64 4.78
N ALA A 176 -6.01 -16.87 5.23
CA ALA A 176 -4.82 -17.62 4.84
C ALA A 176 -4.72 -17.76 3.31
N GLY A 177 -3.51 -17.61 2.77
CA GLY A 177 -3.27 -17.69 1.32
C GLY A 177 -3.60 -16.40 0.56
N THR A 178 -3.79 -15.28 1.26
CA THR A 178 -3.93 -13.96 0.62
C THR A 178 -2.66 -13.61 -0.17
N ALA A 179 -2.82 -13.02 -1.35
CA ALA A 179 -1.70 -12.61 -2.20
C ALA A 179 -0.81 -11.57 -1.49
N GLN A 180 0.48 -11.56 -1.80
CA GLN A 180 1.41 -10.52 -1.34
C GLN A 180 1.42 -9.31 -2.28
N VAL A 181 1.97 -8.19 -1.78
CA VAL A 181 2.18 -6.95 -2.54
C VAL A 181 0.86 -6.44 -3.10
N GLN A 182 -0.15 -6.37 -2.23
CA GLN A 182 -1.50 -5.98 -2.59
C GLN A 182 -2.14 -5.21 -1.43
N GLY A 183 -2.84 -4.12 -1.76
CA GLY A 183 -3.73 -3.42 -0.85
C GLY A 183 -5.19 -3.85 -1.05
N TYR A 184 -5.93 -3.95 0.05
CA TYR A 184 -7.34 -4.31 0.06
C TYR A 184 -8.14 -3.18 0.71
N GLY A 185 -8.85 -2.37 -0.08
CA GLY A 185 -9.66 -1.29 0.47
C GLY A 185 -10.93 -1.83 1.12
N ILE A 186 -11.14 -1.52 2.40
CA ILE A 186 -12.33 -1.87 3.18
C ILE A 186 -13.11 -0.57 3.46
N PRO A 187 -14.21 -0.29 2.76
CA PRO A 187 -15.02 0.89 3.03
C PRO A 187 -15.80 0.73 4.34
N ILE A 188 -15.70 1.73 5.21
CA ILE A 188 -16.39 1.81 6.50
C ILE A 188 -17.33 3.02 6.46
N VAL A 189 -18.63 2.77 6.58
CA VAL A 189 -19.65 3.81 6.59
C VAL A 189 -20.04 4.19 8.02
N ALA A 190 -20.12 5.48 8.29
CA ALA A 190 -20.86 6.05 9.41
C ALA A 190 -22.12 6.72 8.88
N PHE A 191 -23.28 6.39 9.45
CA PHE A 191 -24.56 6.91 8.96
C PHE A 191 -25.60 7.09 10.07
N VAL A 192 -26.57 7.96 9.83
CA VAL A 192 -27.78 8.05 10.66
C VAL A 192 -28.75 6.96 10.21
N ASP A 193 -28.95 5.96 11.06
CA ASP A 193 -29.86 4.85 10.82
C ASP A 193 -31.32 5.31 11.09
N ASN A 194 -32.05 5.62 10.02
CA ASN A 194 -33.39 6.21 10.13
C ASN A 194 -34.48 5.17 10.44
N ASN A 195 -34.23 3.89 10.19
CA ASN A 195 -35.20 2.79 10.26
C ASN A 195 -34.83 1.73 11.33
N PRO A 196 -34.18 2.16 12.43
CA PRO A 196 -33.30 1.43 13.35
C PRO A 196 -33.16 -0.07 13.09
N ASN A 197 -32.72 -0.47 11.90
CA ASN A 197 -32.55 -1.87 11.53
C ASN A 197 -31.10 -2.33 11.56
N GLY A 198 -30.13 -1.40 11.71
CA GLY A 198 -28.71 -1.68 11.72
C GLY A 198 -28.12 -2.01 10.34
N ASP A 199 -28.87 -1.79 9.26
CA ASP A 199 -28.44 -1.96 7.87
C ASP A 199 -28.27 -0.59 7.19
N PHE A 200 -27.36 -0.50 6.21
CA PHE A 200 -27.21 0.70 5.38
C PHE A 200 -27.93 0.51 4.03
N ASP A 201 -29.09 1.15 3.87
CA ASP A 201 -29.82 1.28 2.61
C ASP A 201 -29.64 2.72 2.09
N VAL A 202 -28.82 2.86 1.05
CA VAL A 202 -28.51 4.14 0.41
C VAL A 202 -29.75 4.96 -0.01
N THR A 203 -30.91 4.33 -0.16
CA THR A 203 -32.16 5.00 -0.52
C THR A 203 -32.94 5.56 0.68
N GLN A 204 -32.60 5.14 1.90
CA GLN A 204 -33.26 5.55 3.15
C GLN A 204 -32.31 6.31 4.09
N GLU A 205 -31.04 5.94 4.10
CA GLU A 205 -29.98 6.52 4.92
C GLU A 205 -29.16 7.54 4.10
N THR A 206 -29.64 8.79 4.08
CA THR A 206 -29.05 9.87 3.24
C THR A 206 -27.99 10.71 3.95
N VAL A 207 -27.86 10.56 5.28
CA VAL A 207 -26.81 11.20 6.08
C VAL A 207 -25.75 10.17 6.37
N PHE A 208 -24.66 10.20 5.60
CA PHE A 208 -23.56 9.26 5.75
C PHE A 208 -22.22 9.86 5.33
N ASN A 209 -21.16 9.15 5.69
CA ASN A 209 -19.79 9.37 5.26
C ASN A 209 -19.03 8.05 5.26
N ILE A 210 -18.11 7.86 4.32
CA ILE A 210 -17.39 6.60 4.12
C ILE A 210 -15.88 6.88 4.16
N THR A 211 -15.16 6.16 5.01
CA THR A 211 -13.68 6.13 5.00
C THR A 211 -13.19 4.78 4.50
N ILE A 212 -11.94 4.70 4.04
CA ILE A 212 -11.34 3.47 3.51
C ILE A 212 -10.15 3.03 4.37
N ASP A 213 -10.33 1.92 5.08
CA ASP A 213 -9.24 1.23 5.77
C ASP A 213 -8.59 0.22 4.83
N ARG A 214 -7.28 0.37 4.58
CA ARG A 214 -6.57 -0.41 3.57
C ARG A 214 -5.41 -1.21 4.16
N PRO A 215 -5.61 -2.48 4.54
CA PRO A 215 -4.52 -3.38 4.86
C PRO A 215 -3.73 -3.78 3.61
N TYR A 216 -2.40 -3.72 3.72
CA TYR A 216 -1.45 -4.21 2.73
C TYR A 216 -0.80 -5.51 3.18
N THR A 217 -0.69 -6.46 2.26
CA THR A 217 0.07 -7.70 2.40
C THR A 217 1.50 -7.53 1.88
N GLY A 218 2.16 -6.51 2.42
CA GLY A 218 3.42 -5.99 1.90
C GLY A 218 3.14 -4.91 0.85
N TYR A 219 3.98 -3.88 0.81
CA TYR A 219 3.75 -2.68 0.01
C TYR A 219 4.98 -2.24 -0.79
N MET A 220 6.12 -2.92 -0.62
CA MET A 220 7.30 -2.74 -1.47
C MET A 220 7.36 -3.84 -2.52
N GLN A 221 7.02 -3.50 -3.76
CA GLN A 221 7.24 -4.38 -4.91
C GLN A 221 8.70 -4.31 -5.32
N MET A 222 9.33 -5.46 -5.55
CA MET A 222 10.68 -5.53 -6.11
C MET A 222 10.71 -6.47 -7.31
N VAL A 223 11.50 -6.09 -8.31
CA VAL A 223 11.79 -6.95 -9.45
C VAL A 223 13.30 -6.99 -9.62
N LYS A 224 13.84 -8.20 -9.70
CA LYS A 224 15.27 -8.41 -9.94
C LYS A 224 15.44 -8.99 -11.33
N GLU A 225 16.21 -8.28 -12.13
CA GLU A 225 16.56 -8.66 -13.48
C GLU A 225 18.07 -8.73 -13.61
N ALA A 226 18.55 -9.42 -14.64
CA ALA A 226 19.92 -9.27 -15.09
C ALA A 226 20.04 -9.36 -16.62
N ARG A 227 21.14 -8.81 -17.10
CA ARG A 227 21.54 -8.78 -18.52
C ARG A 227 22.98 -9.26 -18.68
N ILE A 228 23.33 -9.71 -19.89
CA ILE A 228 24.69 -10.16 -20.22
C ILE A 228 25.32 -9.14 -21.18
N LEU A 229 26.50 -8.64 -20.81
CA LEU A 229 27.34 -7.79 -21.66
C LEU A 229 28.56 -8.58 -22.15
N ASP A 230 29.04 -8.27 -23.35
CA ASP A 230 30.23 -8.88 -23.92
C ASP A 230 31.50 -8.46 -23.15
N THR A 231 32.64 -9.03 -23.53
CA THR A 231 33.96 -8.80 -22.91
C THR A 231 34.42 -7.34 -22.93
N ASP A 232 33.76 -6.46 -23.69
CA ASP A 232 33.99 -5.02 -23.68
C ASP A 232 33.25 -4.28 -22.55
N GLY A 233 32.34 -4.95 -21.84
CA GLY A 233 31.53 -4.40 -20.75
C GLY A 233 30.47 -3.40 -21.22
N VAL A 234 30.16 -3.33 -22.52
CA VAL A 234 29.23 -2.36 -23.11
C VAL A 234 28.26 -3.02 -24.09
N THR A 235 28.73 -3.94 -24.92
CA THR A 235 27.90 -4.59 -25.94
C THR A 235 26.91 -5.55 -25.28
N VAL A 236 25.62 -5.27 -25.41
CA VAL A 236 24.55 -6.12 -24.86
C VAL A 236 24.43 -7.40 -25.69
N ILE A 237 24.67 -8.55 -25.06
CA ILE A 237 24.46 -9.89 -25.65
C ILE A 237 23.03 -10.37 -25.37
N GLN A 238 22.54 -10.07 -24.18
CA GLN A 238 21.18 -10.32 -23.76
C GLN A 238 20.72 -9.16 -22.90
N ASP A 239 19.52 -8.66 -23.14
CA ASP A 239 18.92 -7.58 -22.37
C ASP A 239 18.40 -8.05 -21.00
N PHE A 240 17.98 -7.09 -20.17
CA PHE A 240 17.41 -7.37 -18.86
C PHE A 240 16.21 -8.31 -18.96
N SER A 241 16.21 -9.31 -18.07
CA SER A 241 15.11 -10.23 -17.87
C SER A 241 15.16 -10.75 -16.44
N GLU A 242 14.04 -11.20 -15.88
CA GLU A 242 13.95 -11.84 -14.56
C GLU A 242 14.66 -13.21 -14.47
N GLY A 243 15.36 -13.63 -15.54
CA GLY A 243 16.10 -14.88 -15.57
C GLY A 243 15.22 -16.13 -15.68
N THR A 244 13.92 -16.00 -15.93
CA THR A 244 13.07 -17.14 -16.33
C THR A 244 13.53 -17.66 -17.70
N SER A 245 13.95 -18.92 -17.77
CA SER A 245 14.28 -19.60 -19.01
C SER A 245 13.10 -19.54 -19.99
N THR A 246 13.18 -18.68 -21.01
CA THR A 246 12.23 -18.70 -22.13
C THR A 246 12.90 -19.36 -23.35
N GLY A 247 12.36 -20.49 -23.81
CA GLY A 247 12.82 -21.19 -25.02
C GLY A 247 14.10 -22.01 -24.84
N ASP A 248 14.94 -22.08 -25.88
CA ASP A 248 16.20 -22.85 -25.94
C ASP A 248 17.33 -22.32 -25.01
N GLN A 249 16.98 -21.51 -24.01
CA GLN A 249 17.89 -20.92 -23.03
C GLN A 249 17.83 -21.72 -21.72
N GLU A 250 18.49 -22.88 -21.72
CA GLU A 250 18.65 -23.70 -20.52
C GLU A 250 19.72 -23.09 -19.59
N GLY A 251 19.43 -23.02 -18.29
CA GLY A 251 20.33 -22.51 -17.25
C GLY A 251 20.06 -21.06 -16.78
N THR A 252 20.60 -20.74 -15.60
CA THR A 252 20.66 -19.40 -15.00
C THR A 252 21.45 -18.42 -15.86
N LEU A 253 21.28 -17.10 -15.63
CA LEU A 253 22.06 -16.08 -16.32
C LEU A 253 23.57 -16.28 -16.16
N THR A 254 24.00 -16.75 -15.00
CA THR A 254 25.40 -17.10 -14.72
C THR A 254 25.89 -18.31 -15.52
N GLU A 255 25.05 -19.32 -15.72
CA GLU A 255 25.40 -20.49 -16.56
C GLU A 255 25.45 -20.15 -18.06
N ARG A 256 24.75 -19.09 -18.47
CA ARG A 256 24.70 -18.63 -19.87
C ARG A 256 25.79 -17.63 -20.21
N ALA A 257 26.25 -16.84 -19.24
CA ALA A 257 27.37 -15.94 -19.41
C ALA A 257 28.70 -16.71 -19.52
N LYS A 258 29.56 -16.31 -20.46
CA LYS A 258 30.86 -16.96 -20.72
C LYS A 258 31.97 -16.29 -19.90
N PRO A 259 33.07 -17.00 -19.59
CA PRO A 259 34.25 -16.39 -18.99
C PRO A 259 34.68 -15.09 -19.68
N GLY A 260 34.93 -14.06 -18.89
CA GLY A 260 35.28 -12.71 -19.34
C GLY A 260 34.10 -11.80 -19.69
N GLN A 261 32.88 -12.33 -19.81
CA GLN A 261 31.66 -11.52 -19.99
C GLN A 261 31.18 -10.94 -18.66
N PHE A 262 30.28 -9.97 -18.73
CA PHE A 262 29.72 -9.33 -17.55
C PHE A 262 28.25 -9.71 -17.38
N ILE A 263 27.85 -9.88 -16.12
CA ILE A 263 26.46 -9.93 -15.70
C ILE A 263 26.17 -8.63 -14.96
N GLU A 264 25.21 -7.87 -15.45
CA GLU A 264 24.72 -6.69 -14.78
C GLU A 264 23.34 -6.96 -14.21
N TYR A 265 23.20 -6.79 -12.90
CA TYR A 265 21.96 -6.98 -12.17
C TYR A 265 21.28 -5.63 -11.98
N ARG A 266 19.96 -5.62 -12.04
CA ARG A 266 19.13 -4.47 -11.71
C ARG A 266 18.00 -4.92 -10.80
N ILE A 267 17.87 -4.27 -9.67
CA ILE A 267 16.73 -4.42 -8.77
C ILE A 267 15.93 -3.14 -8.88
N THR A 268 14.71 -3.20 -9.41
CA THR A 268 13.77 -2.09 -9.34
C THR A 268 12.85 -2.29 -8.16
N TYR A 269 12.53 -1.21 -7.45
CA TYR A 269 11.60 -1.22 -6.34
C TYR A 269 10.53 -0.14 -6.50
N THR A 270 9.35 -0.38 -5.97
CA THR A 270 8.22 0.55 -5.97
C THR A 270 7.42 0.40 -4.70
N ASN A 271 7.10 1.51 -4.04
CA ASN A 271 6.10 1.51 -2.99
C ASN A 271 4.72 1.58 -3.66
N ILE A 272 3.95 0.48 -3.58
CA ILE A 272 2.66 0.36 -4.25
C ILE A 272 1.48 0.88 -3.41
N SER A 273 1.76 1.46 -2.23
CA SER A 273 0.70 2.02 -1.42
C SER A 273 0.09 3.28 -2.03
N GLU A 274 -1.18 3.54 -1.71
CA GLU A 274 -1.93 4.70 -2.20
C GLU A 274 -1.23 6.00 -1.76
N PRO A 275 -0.88 6.90 -2.69
CA PRO A 275 -0.21 8.15 -2.37
C PRO A 275 -1.14 9.16 -1.72
N LEU A 276 -0.54 10.10 -0.98
CA LEU A 276 -1.29 11.20 -0.38
C LEU A 276 -1.89 12.09 -1.48
N VAL A 277 -3.19 11.94 -1.69
CA VAL A 277 -4.03 12.89 -2.43
C VAL A 277 -5.05 13.45 -1.45
N GLY A 278 -5.30 14.76 -1.52
CA GLY A 278 -6.13 15.45 -0.53
C GLY A 278 -5.37 15.73 0.77
N ALA A 279 -6.03 15.62 1.92
CA ALA A 279 -5.48 16.00 3.22
C ALA A 279 -6.03 15.11 4.34
N GLY A 280 -5.23 14.87 5.38
CA GLY A 280 -5.66 14.14 6.57
C GLY A 280 -5.56 12.60 6.47
N ASN A 281 -5.34 12.05 5.28
CA ASN A 281 -5.13 10.62 5.07
C ASN A 281 -3.83 10.12 5.70
N VAL A 282 -3.82 8.83 6.06
CA VAL A 282 -2.63 8.15 6.58
C VAL A 282 -1.98 7.34 5.47
N VAL A 283 -0.75 7.71 5.15
CA VAL A 283 0.09 7.04 4.14
C VAL A 283 1.01 5.98 4.75
N LEU A 284 1.59 5.15 3.89
CA LEU A 284 2.47 4.05 4.28
C LEU A 284 3.85 4.20 3.60
N ASP A 285 4.70 5.01 4.21
CA ASP A 285 6.10 5.17 3.81
C ASP A 285 6.92 3.92 4.14
N ALA A 286 7.84 3.53 3.25
CA ALA A 286 8.82 2.50 3.54
C ALA A 286 10.05 3.13 4.20
N ASP A 287 10.00 3.30 5.52
CA ASP A 287 11.12 3.88 6.27
C ASP A 287 12.29 2.91 6.45
N ASN A 288 13.51 3.46 6.39
CA ASN A 288 14.76 2.71 6.53
C ASN A 288 14.86 1.51 5.56
N PHE A 289 14.27 1.65 4.37
CA PHE A 289 14.30 0.64 3.33
C PHE A 289 15.75 0.37 2.92
N THR A 290 16.12 -0.91 2.94
CA THR A 290 17.48 -1.37 2.68
C THR A 290 17.43 -2.59 1.77
N ILE A 291 18.22 -2.57 0.70
CA ILE A 291 18.37 -3.71 -0.21
C ILE A 291 19.69 -4.39 0.09
N THR A 292 19.66 -5.67 0.45
CA THR A 292 20.86 -6.48 0.67
C THR A 292 20.99 -7.55 -0.42
N GLU A 293 22.11 -7.52 -1.13
CA GLU A 293 22.49 -8.51 -2.13
C GLU A 293 23.72 -9.26 -1.63
N ASP A 294 23.51 -10.46 -1.11
CA ASP A 294 24.58 -11.33 -0.60
C ASP A 294 24.77 -12.52 -1.54
N GLY A 295 25.93 -12.60 -2.19
CA GLY A 295 26.28 -13.63 -3.15
C GLY A 295 26.84 -14.92 -2.55
N ALA A 296 27.14 -14.90 -1.26
CA ALA A 296 27.60 -16.05 -0.49
C ALA A 296 26.43 -16.73 0.26
N ALA A 297 25.32 -16.02 0.47
CA ALA A 297 24.14 -16.55 1.13
C ALA A 297 23.20 -17.28 0.15
N ALA A 298 22.87 -18.53 0.47
CA ALA A 298 21.91 -19.30 -0.32
C ALA A 298 20.52 -18.62 -0.38
N PRO A 299 19.82 -18.67 -1.53
CA PRO A 299 20.16 -19.44 -2.73
C PRO A 299 21.12 -18.74 -3.70
N ASN A 300 21.58 -17.52 -3.41
CA ASN A 300 22.56 -16.84 -4.24
C ASN A 300 23.91 -17.56 -4.17
N ASN A 301 24.61 -17.59 -5.30
CA ASN A 301 25.92 -18.24 -5.42
C ASN A 301 26.87 -17.49 -6.39
N TRP A 302 26.49 -16.28 -6.82
CA TRP A 302 27.18 -15.57 -7.91
C TRP A 302 28.64 -15.23 -7.56
N VAL A 303 28.99 -15.14 -6.27
CA VAL A 303 30.37 -14.83 -5.85
C VAL A 303 31.37 -15.95 -6.14
N SER A 304 30.89 -17.18 -6.31
CA SER A 304 31.77 -18.35 -6.51
C SER A 304 32.35 -18.45 -7.92
N VAL A 305 31.80 -17.68 -8.86
CA VAL A 305 32.13 -17.75 -10.30
C VAL A 305 32.23 -16.36 -10.94
N THR A 306 32.18 -15.29 -10.13
CA THR A 306 32.29 -13.93 -10.64
C THR A 306 33.10 -13.02 -9.72
N THR A 307 33.78 -12.04 -10.32
CA THR A 307 34.56 -10.98 -9.67
C THR A 307 33.92 -9.59 -9.82
N HIS A 308 34.25 -8.67 -8.91
CA HIS A 308 33.60 -7.35 -8.84
C HIS A 308 34.05 -6.47 -9.98
N GLU A 309 33.12 -5.66 -10.49
CA GLU A 309 33.41 -4.65 -11.46
C GLU A 309 32.70 -3.37 -11.04
N GLN A 310 33.42 -2.25 -11.15
CA GLN A 310 32.92 -0.93 -10.86
C GLN A 310 31.72 -0.57 -11.74
N ALA A 311 31.07 0.53 -11.37
CA ALA A 311 29.81 1.05 -11.90
C ALA A 311 28.58 0.49 -11.18
N THR A 312 28.70 0.30 -9.87
CA THR A 312 27.54 0.19 -9.00
C THR A 312 26.76 1.51 -9.02
N ASP A 313 25.45 1.45 -9.25
CA ASP A 313 24.61 2.64 -9.47
C ASP A 313 23.24 2.50 -8.76
N PRO A 314 23.10 3.04 -7.53
CA PRO A 314 21.82 3.17 -6.86
C PRO A 314 21.11 4.47 -7.28
N SER A 315 19.80 4.41 -7.53
CA SER A 315 19.01 5.63 -7.79
C SER A 315 18.84 6.50 -6.54
N GLN A 316 18.94 5.90 -5.36
CA GLN A 316 18.79 6.53 -4.05
C GLN A 316 19.64 5.77 -3.02
N GLY A 317 20.09 6.50 -2.00
CA GLY A 317 20.85 5.93 -0.90
C GLY A 317 22.35 5.77 -1.18
N THR A 318 23.06 5.19 -0.23
CA THR A 318 24.46 4.80 -0.37
C THR A 318 24.61 3.30 -0.32
N VAL A 319 25.57 2.77 -1.08
CA VAL A 319 25.91 1.34 -1.08
C VAL A 319 27.12 1.11 -0.19
N GLU A 320 27.03 0.18 0.75
CA GLU A 320 28.16 -0.37 1.50
C GLU A 320 28.57 -1.72 0.91
N TYR A 321 29.88 -1.91 0.74
CA TYR A 321 30.46 -3.11 0.13
C TYR A 321 31.14 -3.98 1.17
N PHE A 322 30.99 -5.30 1.04
CA PHE A 322 31.56 -6.24 1.99
C PHE A 322 32.32 -7.39 1.32
N ASN A 323 33.40 -7.82 1.97
CA ASN A 323 33.96 -9.16 1.83
C ASN A 323 33.64 -9.95 3.09
N ASN A 324 32.70 -10.88 2.99
CA ASN A 324 32.10 -11.58 4.13
C ASN A 324 31.58 -10.57 5.17
N THR A 325 32.23 -10.47 6.33
CA THR A 325 31.88 -9.54 7.40
C THR A 325 32.71 -8.25 7.39
N LEU A 326 33.76 -8.17 6.56
CA LEU A 326 34.60 -6.99 6.45
C LEU A 326 33.93 -5.95 5.54
N SER A 327 33.71 -4.75 6.07
CA SER A 327 33.24 -3.60 5.29
C SER A 327 34.41 -2.92 4.57
N PHE A 328 34.19 -2.56 3.31
CA PHE A 328 35.04 -1.66 2.52
C PHE A 328 34.56 -0.20 2.55
N GLY A 329 33.49 0.08 3.29
CA GLY A 329 32.81 1.39 3.30
C GLY A 329 31.96 1.61 2.05
N ASN A 330 31.72 2.88 1.70
CA ASN A 330 30.77 3.27 0.65
C ASN A 330 31.42 3.69 -0.67
N SER A 331 32.74 3.51 -0.83
CA SER A 331 33.41 3.74 -2.10
C SER A 331 33.38 2.46 -2.92
N ASP A 332 32.92 2.54 -4.18
CA ASP A 332 32.89 1.41 -5.11
C ASP A 332 34.31 0.81 -5.26
N PRO A 333 34.54 -0.44 -4.82
CA PRO A 333 35.87 -1.06 -4.82
C PRO A 333 36.46 -1.16 -6.24
N ALA A 334 37.77 -1.39 -6.35
CA ALA A 334 38.40 -1.53 -7.67
C ALA A 334 37.92 -2.80 -8.40
N ASN A 335 38.00 -2.80 -9.74
CA ASN A 335 37.72 -4.00 -10.53
C ASN A 335 38.59 -5.19 -10.07
N GLY A 336 37.98 -6.36 -9.97
CA GLY A 336 38.61 -7.59 -9.50
C GLY A 336 38.63 -7.77 -7.98
N GLU A 337 38.18 -6.78 -7.19
CA GLU A 337 38.09 -6.93 -5.73
C GLU A 337 37.07 -8.00 -5.34
N GLU A 338 37.35 -8.69 -4.24
CA GLU A 338 36.47 -9.74 -3.72
C GLU A 338 35.32 -9.09 -2.90
N VAL A 339 34.27 -8.68 -3.60
CA VAL A 339 33.01 -8.22 -2.98
C VAL A 339 32.01 -9.37 -2.96
N THR A 340 31.59 -9.77 -1.77
CA THR A 340 30.63 -10.87 -1.54
C THR A 340 29.21 -10.36 -1.27
N ARG A 341 29.07 -9.11 -0.80
CA ARG A 341 27.77 -8.53 -0.43
C ARG A 341 27.72 -7.03 -0.66
N TYR A 342 26.57 -6.56 -1.13
CA TYR A 342 26.21 -5.14 -1.27
C TYR A 342 25.03 -4.83 -0.34
N VAL A 343 25.08 -3.70 0.35
CA VAL A 343 23.97 -3.19 1.16
C VAL A 343 23.66 -1.78 0.69
N ASN A 344 22.53 -1.59 0.01
CA ASN A 344 22.05 -0.29 -0.42
C ASN A 344 21.07 0.27 0.62
N GLU A 345 21.50 1.30 1.34
CA GLU A 345 20.69 2.03 2.33
C GLU A 345 19.84 3.09 1.63
N VAL A 346 18.68 2.69 1.10
CA VAL A 346 17.80 3.56 0.29
C VAL A 346 17.24 4.73 1.11
N GLY A 347 16.89 4.48 2.37
CA GLY A 347 16.23 5.46 3.24
C GLY A 347 14.72 5.32 3.20
N THR A 348 13.99 6.41 2.98
CA THR A 348 12.52 6.38 2.91
C THR A 348 12.06 6.32 1.45
N VAL A 349 11.13 5.41 1.14
CA VAL A 349 10.42 5.38 -0.16
C VAL A 349 8.94 5.69 0.09
N ALA A 350 8.51 6.87 -0.33
CA ALA A 350 7.13 7.31 -0.18
C ALA A 350 6.17 6.50 -1.09
N PRO A 351 4.87 6.44 -0.79
CA PRO A 351 3.86 5.85 -1.67
C PRO A 351 3.97 6.30 -3.13
N GLY A 352 3.89 5.36 -4.07
CA GLY A 352 4.03 5.61 -5.51
C GLY A 352 5.46 5.87 -6.00
N ASP A 353 6.41 6.17 -5.09
CA ASP A 353 7.81 6.33 -5.47
C ASP A 353 8.45 5.00 -5.85
N ASN A 354 9.45 5.12 -6.71
CA ASN A 354 10.20 3.99 -7.25
C ASN A 354 11.67 4.34 -7.42
N GLY A 355 12.48 3.31 -7.59
CA GLY A 355 13.90 3.45 -7.86
C GLY A 355 14.53 2.15 -8.30
N PHE A 356 15.86 2.16 -8.39
CA PHE A 356 16.64 1.00 -8.78
C PHE A 356 17.97 0.90 -8.03
N PHE A 357 18.53 -0.30 -8.06
CA PHE A 357 19.90 -0.60 -7.63
C PHE A 357 20.55 -1.49 -8.67
N VAL A 358 21.64 -1.02 -9.27
CA VAL A 358 22.42 -1.74 -10.29
C VAL A 358 23.80 -2.08 -9.75
N PHE A 359 24.24 -3.31 -10.02
CA PHE A 359 25.62 -3.75 -9.76
C PHE A 359 26.08 -4.74 -10.82
N ARG A 360 27.39 -4.80 -11.06
CA ARG A 360 27.99 -5.59 -12.13
C ARG A 360 29.03 -6.58 -11.61
N ARG A 361 29.05 -7.73 -12.26
CA ARG A 361 29.97 -8.84 -12.00
C ARG A 361 30.62 -9.30 -13.31
N LYS A 362 31.89 -9.70 -13.27
CA LYS A 362 32.57 -10.36 -14.40
C LYS A 362 32.69 -11.85 -14.15
N VAL A 363 32.39 -12.67 -15.14
CA VAL A 363 32.52 -14.12 -15.04
C VAL A 363 34.00 -14.52 -15.16
N ASP A 364 34.46 -15.36 -14.24
CA ASP A 364 35.87 -15.77 -14.12
C ASP A 364 36.35 -16.73 -15.22
#